data_AF-A0A956W019-F1
#
_entry.id   AF-A0A956W019-F1
#
_cell.length_a   1.000
_cell.length_b   1.000
_cell.length_c   1.000
_cell.angle_alpha   90.00
_cell.angle_beta   90.00
_cell.angle_gamma   90.00
#
_symmetry.space_group_name_H-M   'P 1'
#
loop_
_entity.id
_entity.type
_entity.pdbx_description
1 polymer ?
#
loop_
_entity_poly.entity_id
_entity_poly.type
_entity_poly.pdbx_seq_one_letter_code
_entity_poly.pdbx_strand_id
1 'polypeptide(L)'
;GAYADLMIGNNVLAQCPDLEDFIGGVAEVLKPDGVLTLEFPHLIRLIEGRQFDTIYHEHFYYFSLLTVQALFERHGLRVFDVEELPTHGGSIRVYGCRDTSTAHEATSRVTAMQAEEHAYGLDSIERYQDFQEEVLQAKRSILRFLIDAKESGKR
;
A
#
# COMPACT_ATOMS: atom_id res chain seq x y z
N GLY A 1 -14.67 -28.19 2.62
CA GLY A 1 -13.24 -27.87 2.39
C GLY A 1 -12.58 -27.46 3.69
N ALA A 2 -11.26 -27.32 3.72
CA ALA A 2 -10.57 -26.67 4.83
C ALA A 2 -10.73 -25.15 4.66
N TYR A 3 -11.49 -24.52 5.57
CA TYR A 3 -11.64 -23.06 5.60
C TYR A 3 -10.68 -22.47 6.63
N ALA A 4 -10.12 -21.29 6.36
CA ALA A 4 -9.12 -20.63 7.19
C ALA A 4 -9.77 -19.69 8.22
N ASP A 5 -9.36 -19.80 9.49
CA ASP A 5 -9.66 -18.81 10.52
C ASP A 5 -8.84 -17.52 10.34
N LEU A 6 -7.61 -17.67 9.82
CA LEU A 6 -6.66 -16.59 9.60
C LEU A 6 -5.90 -16.82 8.29
N MET A 7 -5.88 -15.80 7.43
CA MET A 7 -5.07 -15.71 6.21
C MET A 7 -4.08 -14.55 6.37
N ILE A 8 -2.81 -14.78 6.06
CA ILE A 8 -1.74 -13.78 6.22
C ILE A 8 -0.99 -13.63 4.91
N GLY A 9 -0.77 -12.39 4.47
CA GLY A 9 0.12 -12.05 3.36
C GLY A 9 0.97 -10.82 3.70
N ASN A 10 2.25 -11.01 3.97
CA ASN A 10 3.16 -9.91 4.28
C ASN A 10 4.11 -9.66 3.12
N ASN A 11 4.11 -8.44 2.58
CA ASN A 11 4.95 -8.00 1.46
C ASN A 11 4.81 -8.86 0.19
N VAL A 12 3.69 -9.56 0.03
CA VAL A 12 3.42 -10.44 -1.12
C VAL A 12 2.44 -9.81 -2.12
N LEU A 13 1.56 -8.92 -1.66
CA LEU A 13 0.48 -8.38 -2.48
C LEU A 13 1.00 -7.57 -3.68
N ALA A 14 2.07 -6.79 -3.47
CA ALA A 14 2.67 -5.94 -4.51
C ALA A 14 3.34 -6.73 -5.65
N GLN A 15 3.61 -8.02 -5.42
CA GLN A 15 4.27 -8.92 -6.35
C GLN A 15 3.28 -9.83 -7.09
N CYS A 16 1.98 -9.77 -6.75
CA CYS A 16 0.96 -10.61 -7.36
C CYS A 16 0.43 -9.97 -8.65
N PRO A 17 0.72 -10.52 -9.84
CA PRO A 17 0.27 -9.91 -11.11
C PRO A 17 -1.23 -10.08 -11.35
N ASP A 18 -1.86 -11.12 -10.79
CA ASP A 18 -3.31 -11.34 -10.88
C ASP A 18 -3.96 -11.08 -9.51
N LEU A 19 -4.02 -9.80 -9.18
CA LEU A 19 -4.49 -9.32 -7.87
C LEU A 19 -5.96 -9.66 -7.61
N GLU A 20 -6.79 -9.61 -8.66
CA GLU A 20 -8.23 -9.89 -8.58
C GLU A 20 -8.46 -11.39 -8.30
N ASP A 21 -7.77 -12.30 -9.01
CA ASP A 21 -7.86 -13.74 -8.75
C ASP A 21 -7.32 -14.11 -7.35
N PHE A 22 -6.21 -13.48 -6.94
CA PHE A 22 -5.65 -13.72 -5.62
C PHE A 22 -6.62 -13.36 -4.49
N ILE A 23 -7.21 -12.15 -4.53
CA ILE A 23 -8.17 -11.73 -3.50
C ILE A 23 -9.47 -12.53 -3.59
N GLY A 24 -9.95 -12.86 -4.79
CA GLY A 24 -11.11 -13.74 -4.97
C GLY A 24 -10.88 -15.12 -4.33
N GLY A 25 -9.73 -15.72 -4.56
CA GLY A 25 -9.34 -16.99 -3.93
C GLY A 25 -9.27 -16.90 -2.40
N VAL A 26 -8.75 -15.80 -1.86
CA VAL A 26 -8.74 -15.53 -0.42
C VAL A 26 -10.17 -15.44 0.14
N ALA A 27 -11.07 -14.74 -0.55
CA ALA A 27 -12.45 -14.58 -0.12
C ALA A 27 -13.20 -15.93 -0.06
N GLU A 28 -12.91 -16.85 -0.99
CA GLU A 28 -13.51 -18.20 -1.04
C GLU A 28 -13.07 -19.09 0.14
N VAL A 29 -11.78 -19.06 0.50
CA VAL A 29 -11.23 -19.97 1.52
C VAL A 29 -11.34 -19.44 2.96
N LEU A 30 -11.63 -18.15 3.15
CA LEU A 30 -11.81 -17.56 4.47
C LEU A 30 -13.04 -18.17 5.18
N LYS A 31 -13.09 -18.19 6.50
CA LYS A 31 -14.33 -18.50 7.25
C LYS A 31 -15.25 -17.28 7.34
N PRO A 32 -16.56 -17.45 7.63
CA PRO A 32 -17.48 -16.31 7.79
C PRO A 32 -16.97 -15.22 8.73
N ASP A 33 -16.32 -15.62 9.82
CA ASP A 33 -15.71 -14.71 10.81
C ASP A 33 -14.18 -14.76 10.78
N GLY A 34 -13.61 -15.32 9.71
CA GLY A 34 -12.17 -15.38 9.52
C GLY A 34 -11.57 -14.00 9.24
N VAL A 35 -10.28 -13.87 9.57
CA VAL A 35 -9.52 -12.62 9.39
C VAL A 35 -8.48 -12.78 8.30
N LEU A 36 -8.37 -11.78 7.42
CA LEU A 36 -7.29 -11.61 6.47
C LEU A 36 -6.38 -10.49 6.96
N THR A 37 -5.07 -10.71 7.01
CA THR A 37 -4.09 -9.63 7.27
C THR A 37 -3.17 -9.48 6.08
N LEU A 38 -3.07 -8.26 5.55
CA LEU A 38 -2.13 -7.93 4.48
C LEU A 38 -1.21 -6.79 4.92
N GLU A 39 0.09 -6.94 4.75
CA GLU A 39 1.11 -5.89 4.98
C GLU A 39 1.81 -5.51 3.68
N PHE A 40 1.96 -4.21 3.44
CA PHE A 40 2.66 -3.67 2.29
C PHE A 40 3.17 -2.23 2.55
N PRO A 41 4.20 -1.76 1.82
CA PRO A 41 4.67 -0.38 1.89
C PRO A 41 3.54 0.61 1.61
N HIS A 42 3.48 1.69 2.40
CA HIS A 42 2.41 2.68 2.31
C HIS A 42 2.72 3.75 1.26
N LEU A 43 1.78 4.01 0.35
CA LEU A 43 1.97 4.94 -0.75
C LEU A 43 2.32 6.37 -0.29
N ILE A 44 1.74 6.86 0.82
CA ILE A 44 2.12 8.18 1.38
C ILE A 44 3.61 8.21 1.69
N ARG A 45 4.13 7.17 2.35
CA ARG A 45 5.53 7.10 2.79
C ARG A 45 6.49 7.01 1.61
N LEU A 46 6.11 6.29 0.56
CA LEU A 46 6.84 6.26 -0.70
C LEU A 46 6.98 7.67 -1.30
N ILE A 47 5.86 8.40 -1.38
CA ILE A 47 5.83 9.74 -1.99
C ILE A 47 6.60 10.74 -1.11
N GLU A 48 6.33 10.81 0.18
CA GLU A 48 7.02 11.70 1.14
C GLU A 48 8.53 11.44 1.16
N GLY A 49 8.93 10.17 1.16
CA GLY A 49 10.32 9.75 1.15
C GLY A 49 11.02 9.91 -0.19
N ARG A 50 10.30 10.27 -1.25
CA ARG A 50 10.78 10.25 -2.64
C ARG A 50 11.48 8.93 -2.98
N GLN A 51 10.89 7.83 -2.54
CA GLN A 51 11.43 6.47 -2.69
C GLN A 51 11.15 5.94 -4.11
N PHE A 52 11.41 6.76 -5.14
CA PHE A 52 11.16 6.39 -6.54
C PHE A 52 12.09 5.28 -7.04
N ASP A 53 13.17 4.99 -6.31
CA ASP A 53 14.04 3.84 -6.51
C ASP A 53 13.33 2.51 -6.21
N THR A 54 12.25 2.53 -5.43
CA THR A 54 11.39 1.36 -5.19
C THR A 54 10.42 1.08 -6.34
N ILE A 55 10.45 1.89 -7.41
CA ILE A 55 9.64 1.71 -8.61
C ILE A 55 10.42 0.94 -9.68
N TYR A 56 10.20 -0.37 -9.76
CA TYR A 56 10.86 -1.26 -10.72
C TYR A 56 9.97 -2.46 -11.08
N HIS A 57 10.41 -3.26 -12.04
CA HIS A 57 9.62 -4.28 -12.72
C HIS A 57 9.02 -5.39 -11.84
N GLU A 58 9.52 -5.63 -10.62
CA GLU A 58 8.94 -6.61 -9.70
C GLU A 58 7.83 -6.02 -8.82
N HIS A 59 7.74 -4.69 -8.73
CA HIS A 59 6.72 -3.97 -7.97
C HIS A 59 5.63 -3.44 -8.91
N PHE A 60 4.62 -4.27 -9.14
CA PHE A 60 3.51 -3.95 -10.04
C PHE A 60 2.54 -2.92 -9.44
N TYR A 61 2.37 -2.95 -8.12
CA TYR A 61 1.39 -2.13 -7.40
C TYR A 61 2.02 -1.40 -6.22
N TYR A 62 1.51 -0.20 -5.95
CA TYR A 62 1.83 0.61 -4.77
C TYR A 62 0.50 0.93 -4.10
N PHE A 63 0.34 0.46 -2.86
CA PHE A 63 -0.96 0.40 -2.23
C PHE A 63 -1.17 1.52 -1.22
N SER A 64 -2.41 2.00 -1.21
CA SER A 64 -3.00 2.81 -0.15
C SER A 64 -4.18 2.05 0.47
N LEU A 65 -4.65 2.46 1.64
CA LEU A 65 -5.87 1.93 2.24
C LEU A 65 -7.05 2.08 1.28
N LEU A 66 -7.23 3.23 0.63
CA LEU A 66 -8.30 3.48 -0.35
C LEU A 66 -8.30 2.43 -1.48
N THR A 67 -7.12 2.13 -2.04
CA THR A 67 -7.02 1.12 -3.13
C THR A 67 -7.35 -0.29 -2.65
N VAL A 68 -6.94 -0.66 -1.44
CA VAL A 68 -7.20 -1.98 -0.88
C VAL A 68 -8.67 -2.15 -0.47
N GLN A 69 -9.31 -1.10 0.05
CA GLN A 69 -10.75 -1.12 0.30
C GLN A 69 -11.54 -1.34 -0.98
N ALA A 70 -11.23 -0.58 -2.04
CA ALA A 70 -11.89 -0.75 -3.34
C ALA A 70 -11.70 -2.15 -3.93
N LEU A 71 -10.53 -2.76 -3.73
CA LEU A 71 -10.26 -4.15 -4.12
C LEU A 71 -11.08 -5.13 -3.29
N PHE A 72 -11.09 -5.00 -1.97
CA PHE A 72 -11.82 -5.90 -1.08
C PHE A 72 -13.33 -5.86 -1.33
N GLU A 73 -13.90 -4.68 -1.52
CA GLU A 73 -15.35 -4.50 -1.78
C GLU A 73 -15.82 -5.28 -3.01
N ARG A 74 -15.00 -5.36 -4.06
CA ARG A 74 -15.30 -6.14 -5.28
C ARG A 74 -15.39 -7.65 -5.04
N HIS A 75 -14.75 -8.14 -3.98
CA HIS A 75 -14.68 -9.56 -3.61
C HIS A 75 -15.48 -9.90 -2.35
N GLY A 76 -16.40 -9.03 -1.94
CA GLY A 76 -17.24 -9.26 -0.75
C GLY A 76 -16.45 -9.28 0.57
N LEU A 77 -15.31 -8.61 0.59
CA LEU A 77 -14.49 -8.37 1.77
C LEU A 77 -14.59 -6.90 2.17
N ARG A 78 -14.27 -6.60 3.43
CA ARG A 78 -14.11 -5.23 3.92
C ARG A 78 -12.95 -5.13 4.90
N VAL A 79 -12.30 -3.97 4.92
CA VAL A 79 -11.29 -3.64 5.94
C VAL A 79 -12.00 -3.20 7.21
N PHE A 80 -11.63 -3.75 8.36
CA PHE A 80 -12.15 -3.36 9.67
C PHE A 80 -11.09 -2.73 10.57
N ASP A 81 -9.80 -2.93 10.29
CA ASP A 81 -8.73 -2.29 11.05
C ASP A 81 -7.50 -2.03 10.19
N VAL A 82 -6.65 -1.10 10.64
CA VAL A 82 -5.38 -0.75 9.99
C VAL A 82 -4.35 -0.33 11.03
N GLU A 83 -3.09 -0.68 10.80
CA GLU A 83 -1.95 -0.38 11.65
C GLU A 83 -0.79 0.14 10.80
N GLU A 84 -0.12 1.21 11.23
CA GLU A 84 1.14 1.66 10.64
C GLU A 84 2.33 0.90 11.24
N LEU A 85 3.30 0.55 10.38
CA LEU A 85 4.49 -0.20 10.75
C LEU A 85 5.74 0.52 10.23
N PRO A 86 6.85 0.52 11.00
CA PRO A 86 8.10 1.16 10.57
C PRO A 86 8.87 0.34 9.52
N THR A 87 8.38 -0.85 9.14
CA THR A 87 9.03 -1.75 8.18
C THR A 87 9.09 -1.12 6.79
N HIS A 88 10.15 -1.43 6.04
CA HIS A 88 10.35 -1.00 4.64
C HIS A 88 10.22 0.51 4.38
N GLY A 89 10.58 1.35 5.34
CA GLY A 89 10.48 2.81 5.21
C GLY A 89 9.08 3.38 5.45
N GLY A 90 8.18 2.55 5.99
CA GLY A 90 6.80 2.90 6.31
C GLY A 90 5.82 1.99 5.56
N SER A 91 5.14 1.13 6.31
CA SER A 91 4.15 0.18 5.78
C SER A 91 2.83 0.32 6.52
N ILE A 92 1.75 -0.16 5.92
CA ILE A 92 0.51 -0.42 6.64
C ILE A 92 0.18 -1.90 6.63
N ARG A 93 -0.41 -2.37 7.73
CA ARG A 93 -1.08 -3.66 7.81
C ARG A 93 -2.58 -3.42 7.89
N VAL A 94 -3.31 -3.98 6.94
CA VAL A 94 -4.77 -3.97 6.95
C VAL A 94 -5.30 -5.29 7.53
N TYR A 95 -6.44 -5.20 8.19
CA TYR A 95 -7.20 -6.35 8.68
C TYR A 95 -8.55 -6.36 7.97
N GLY A 96 -8.78 -7.40 7.19
CA GLY A 96 -9.98 -7.64 6.41
C GLY A 96 -10.81 -8.79 6.97
N CYS A 97 -12.10 -8.75 6.71
CA CYS A 97 -13.03 -9.85 6.96
C CYS A 97 -14.07 -9.89 5.83
N ARG A 98 -14.91 -10.92 5.81
CA ARG A 98 -16.07 -10.91 4.91
C ARG A 98 -17.00 -9.75 5.24
N ASP A 99 -17.54 -9.10 4.21
CA ASP A 99 -18.46 -7.97 4.38
C ASP A 99 -19.68 -8.36 5.23
N THR A 100 -20.16 -9.59 5.07
CA THR A 100 -21.27 -10.17 5.84
C THR A 100 -20.92 -10.52 7.29
N SER A 101 -19.65 -10.46 7.71
CA SER A 101 -19.27 -10.81 9.08
C SER A 101 -19.71 -9.71 10.04
N THR A 102 -20.34 -10.11 11.15
CA THR A 102 -20.69 -9.22 12.26
C THR A 102 -19.69 -9.31 13.41
N ALA A 103 -18.67 -10.16 13.31
CA ALA A 103 -17.70 -10.38 14.38
C ALA A 103 -16.67 -9.25 14.54
N HIS A 104 -16.46 -8.46 13.49
CA HIS A 104 -15.37 -7.47 13.41
C HIS A 104 -15.90 -6.08 13.07
N GLU A 105 -16.14 -5.24 14.07
CA GLU A 105 -16.53 -3.84 13.84
C GLU A 105 -15.35 -3.01 13.31
N ALA A 106 -15.64 -2.05 12.42
CA ALA A 106 -14.63 -1.15 11.90
C ALA A 106 -14.09 -0.24 13.02
N THR A 107 -12.77 -0.20 13.19
CA THR A 107 -12.12 0.66 14.17
C THR A 107 -12.06 2.10 13.66
N SER A 108 -11.90 3.06 14.58
CA SER A 108 -11.66 4.47 14.21
C SER A 108 -10.36 4.69 13.45
N ARG A 109 -9.41 3.74 13.49
CA ARG A 109 -8.15 3.81 12.73
C ARG A 109 -8.39 3.78 11.22
N VAL A 110 -9.38 3.02 10.77
CA VAL A 110 -9.76 2.98 9.35
C VAL A 110 -10.18 4.37 8.88
N THR A 111 -11.12 5.01 9.59
CA THR A 111 -11.60 6.36 9.24
C THR A 111 -10.50 7.42 9.36
N ALA A 112 -9.63 7.32 10.36
CA ALA A 112 -8.49 8.23 10.50
C ALA A 112 -7.51 8.13 9.32
N MET A 113 -7.15 6.91 8.91
CA MET A 113 -6.26 6.66 7.77
C MET A 113 -6.90 7.08 6.45
N GLN A 114 -8.20 6.83 6.25
CA GLN A 114 -8.93 7.33 5.07
C GLN A 114 -8.85 8.86 4.99
N ALA A 115 -9.09 9.56 6.11
CA ALA A 115 -9.00 11.02 6.15
C ALA A 115 -7.59 11.52 5.84
N GLU A 116 -6.55 10.83 6.32
CA GLU A 116 -5.15 11.13 5.98
C GLU A 116 -4.89 10.96 4.48
N GLU A 117 -5.30 9.84 3.87
CA GLU A 117 -5.10 9.57 2.44
C GLU A 117 -5.84 10.55 1.53
N HIS A 118 -7.07 10.93 1.89
CA HIS A 118 -7.82 11.97 1.17
C HIS A 118 -7.19 13.36 1.34
N ALA A 119 -6.76 13.72 2.56
CA ALA A 119 -6.08 15.00 2.79
C ALA A 119 -4.74 15.08 2.05
N TYR A 120 -4.07 13.94 1.87
CA TYR A 120 -2.85 13.84 1.08
C TYR A 120 -3.12 13.89 -0.44
N GLY A 121 -4.36 13.68 -0.87
CA GLY A 121 -4.78 13.73 -2.27
C GLY A 121 -4.49 12.45 -3.05
N LEU A 122 -4.46 11.27 -2.42
CA LEU A 122 -4.20 10.01 -3.12
C LEU A 122 -5.30 9.61 -4.12
N ASP A 123 -6.47 10.24 -4.04
CA ASP A 123 -7.59 10.11 -4.96
C ASP A 123 -7.59 11.18 -6.08
N SER A 124 -6.54 12.00 -6.17
CA SER A 124 -6.39 13.10 -7.13
C SER A 124 -5.14 12.91 -7.99
N ILE A 125 -5.29 13.03 -9.32
CA ILE A 125 -4.18 12.88 -10.26
C ILE A 125 -3.12 13.99 -10.09
N GLU A 126 -3.56 15.16 -9.64
CA GLU A 126 -2.72 16.33 -9.41
C GLU A 126 -1.61 16.02 -8.39
N ARG A 127 -1.91 15.27 -7.32
CA ARG A 127 -0.89 14.88 -6.34
C ARG A 127 0.23 14.06 -6.97
N TYR A 128 -0.10 13.15 -7.90
CA TYR A 128 0.88 12.33 -8.60
C TYR A 128 1.69 13.12 -9.62
N GLN A 129 1.09 14.14 -10.25
CA GLN A 129 1.80 15.08 -11.12
C GLN A 129 2.82 15.90 -10.32
N ASP A 130 2.45 16.37 -9.14
CA ASP A 130 3.39 17.05 -8.23
C ASP A 130 4.55 16.12 -7.85
N PHE A 131 4.25 14.86 -7.52
CA PHE A 131 5.28 13.87 -7.20
C PHE A 131 6.25 13.64 -8.38
N GLN A 132 5.75 13.61 -9.61
CA GLN A 132 6.61 13.50 -10.79
C GLN A 132 7.63 14.65 -10.86
N GLU A 133 7.19 15.89 -10.62
CA GLU A 133 8.10 17.05 -10.60
C GLU A 133 9.12 16.97 -9.46
N GLU A 134 8.70 16.52 -8.27
CA GLU A 134 9.61 16.26 -7.15
C GLU A 134 10.70 15.23 -7.49
N VAL A 135 10.32 14.14 -8.17
CA VAL A 135 11.26 13.09 -8.63
C VAL A 135 12.24 13.65 -9.67
N LEU A 136 11.75 14.42 -10.64
CA LEU A 136 12.61 15.06 -11.65
C LEU A 136 13.60 16.04 -11.00
N GLN A 137 13.16 16.79 -9.99
CA GLN A 137 14.03 17.68 -9.23
C GLN A 137 15.10 16.90 -8.43
N ALA A 138 14.71 15.80 -7.78
CA ALA A 138 15.65 14.93 -7.07
C ALA A 138 16.72 14.37 -8.02
N LYS A 139 16.30 13.84 -9.18
CA LYS A 139 17.21 13.37 -10.24
C LYS A 139 18.22 14.43 -10.67
N ARG A 140 17.74 15.64 -11.01
CA ARG A 140 18.61 16.76 -11.42
C ARG A 140 19.60 17.13 -10.31
N SER A 141 19.15 17.13 -9.06
CA SER A 141 19.96 17.49 -7.90
C SER A 141 21.07 16.46 -7.65
N ILE A 142 20.77 15.17 -7.73
CA ILE A 142 21.75 14.09 -7.60
C ILE A 142 22.80 14.17 -8.72
N LEU A 143 22.37 14.36 -9.97
CA LEU A 143 23.29 14.48 -11.10
C LEU A 143 24.24 15.67 -10.95
N ARG A 144 23.72 16.84 -10.56
CA ARG A 144 24.54 18.02 -10.28
C ARG A 144 25.57 17.74 -9.18
N PHE A 145 25.13 17.15 -8.06
CA PHE A 145 26.03 16.79 -6.97
C PHE A 145 27.17 15.87 -7.43
N LEU A 146 26.87 14.84 -8.24
CA LEU A 146 27.88 13.90 -8.73
C LEU A 146 28.89 14.58 -9.67
N ILE A 147 28.43 15.48 -10.54
CA ILE A 147 29.30 16.28 -11.42
C ILE A 147 30.23 17.17 -10.57
N ASP A 148 29.67 17.95 -9.64
CA ASP A 148 30.43 18.86 -8.78
C ASP A 148 31.45 18.10 -7.90
N ALA A 149 31.06 16.93 -7.38
CA ALA A 149 31.94 16.06 -6.60
C ALA A 149 33.12 15.55 -7.44
N LYS A 150 32.86 15.16 -8.70
CA LYS A 150 33.90 14.68 -9.61
C LYS A 150 34.86 15.81 -10.00
N GLU A 151 34.34 16.99 -10.33
CA GLU A 151 35.13 18.17 -10.71
C GLU A 151 35.97 18.71 -9.54
N SER A 152 35.48 18.58 -8.31
CA SER A 152 36.23 18.90 -7.08
C SER A 152 37.23 17.82 -6.64
N GLY A 153 37.41 16.76 -7.43
CA GLY A 153 38.41 15.71 -7.17
C GLY A 153 38.05 14.74 -6.06
N LYS A 154 36.77 14.70 -5.61
CA LYS A 154 36.29 13.70 -4.66
C LYS A 154 36.27 12.31 -5.34
N ARG A 155 36.55 11.27 -4.56
CA ARG A 155 36.56 9.86 -5.00
C ARG A 155 35.32 9.14 -4.51
#